data_AF-A0A7R9VUY1-F1
#
_entry.id   AF-A0A7R9VUY1-F1
#
_cell.length_a   1.000
_cell.length_b   1.000
_cell.length_c   1.000
_cell.angle_alpha   90.00
_cell.angle_beta   90.00
_cell.angle_gamma   90.00
#
_symmetry.space_group_name_H-M   'P 1'
#
loop_
_entity.id
_entity.type
_entity.pdbx_description
1 polymer ?
#
loop_
_entity_poly.entity_id
_entity_poly.type
_entity_poly.pdbx_seq_one_letter_code
_entity_poly.pdbx_strand_id
1 'polypeptide(L)'
;QFRQTSIDVNDAIVRFLRDLFAYLEPNSVHRLCLVYFSRFVMKEGKHWQDRDSKIGLKCSWETCKLRLNAITLFIRFAEFLRINRPLMETWDSWPMSAPPNATRGFFNDVIDELESFGMSSFSGIEGPIRMSAVKIPPIKPHWLVELATDICLSASGHAEQSIQHRASSLLLELFWAQGQEGKMNGNVSVVASMFVPFISKVLTHISYLSSLPAKSQLRKDILPCAVFVMQSAPIGLMRALWRKLCCRAEGKGRCD
;
A
#
# COMPACT_ATOMS: atom_id res chain seq x y z
N GLN A 1 4.63 28.92 -4.04
CA GLN A 1 3.39 28.99 -3.23
C GLN A 1 2.41 27.88 -3.60
N PHE A 2 1.89 27.81 -4.84
CA PHE A 2 0.93 26.77 -5.27
C PHE A 2 1.36 25.30 -5.04
N ARG A 3 2.63 24.96 -5.24
CA ARG A 3 3.15 23.59 -5.00
C ARG A 3 3.19 23.19 -3.53
N GLN A 4 3.38 24.15 -2.63
CA GLN A 4 3.32 23.88 -1.19
C GLN A 4 1.87 23.57 -0.81
N THR A 5 0.94 24.38 -1.31
CA THR A 5 -0.50 24.20 -1.12
C THR A 5 -0.99 22.83 -1.61
N SER A 6 -0.52 22.33 -2.76
CA SER A 6 -0.93 21.00 -3.26
C SER A 6 -0.40 19.84 -2.40
N ILE A 7 0.82 19.96 -1.85
CA ILE A 7 1.39 18.97 -0.92
C ILE A 7 0.60 18.99 0.39
N ASP A 8 0.28 20.18 0.92
CA ASP A 8 -0.46 20.32 2.17
C ASP A 8 -1.88 19.73 2.06
N VAL A 9 -2.55 19.94 0.92
CA VAL A 9 -3.86 19.33 0.63
C VAL A 9 -3.76 17.81 0.54
N ASN A 10 -2.73 17.28 -0.12
CA ASN A 10 -2.52 15.84 -0.22
C ASN A 10 -2.31 15.20 1.15
N ASP A 11 -1.47 15.80 1.99
CA ASP A 11 -1.23 15.31 3.34
C ASP A 11 -2.49 15.41 4.22
N ALA A 12 -3.29 16.47 4.06
CA ALA A 12 -4.58 16.61 4.74
C ALA A 12 -5.57 15.51 4.33
N ILE A 13 -5.69 15.21 3.02
CA ILE A 13 -6.53 14.12 2.52
C ILE A 13 -6.09 12.77 3.09
N VAL A 14 -4.78 12.50 3.13
CA VAL A 14 -4.30 11.22 3.66
C VAL A 14 -4.52 11.12 5.16
N ARG A 15 -4.29 12.19 5.93
CA ARG A 15 -4.62 12.21 7.36
C ARG A 15 -6.12 11.98 7.59
N PHE A 16 -6.96 12.60 6.77
CA PHE A 16 -8.40 12.37 6.80
C PHE A 16 -8.75 10.89 6.52
N LEU A 17 -8.22 10.30 5.44
CA LEU A 17 -8.43 8.88 5.13
C LEU A 17 -7.97 7.94 6.25
N ARG A 18 -6.83 8.26 6.88
CA ARG A 18 -6.31 7.53 8.05
C ARG A 18 -7.27 7.63 9.23
N ASP A 19 -7.80 8.82 9.50
CA ASP A 19 -8.67 9.05 10.65
C ASP A 19 -10.07 8.44 10.45
N LEU A 20 -10.50 8.24 9.20
CA LEU A 20 -11.74 7.52 8.89
C LEU A 20 -11.76 6.07 9.38
N PHE A 21 -10.62 5.42 9.61
CA PHE A 21 -10.58 4.10 10.24
C PHE A 21 -11.14 4.08 11.67
N ALA A 22 -11.29 5.24 12.32
CA ALA A 22 -11.99 5.34 13.60
C ALA A 22 -13.51 5.32 13.42
N TYR A 23 -14.04 5.85 12.31
CA TYR A 23 -15.46 6.18 12.15
C TYR A 23 -16.20 5.29 11.16
N LEU A 24 -15.51 4.69 10.19
CA LEU A 24 -16.10 3.89 9.11
C LEU A 24 -15.75 2.41 9.22
N GLU A 25 -16.49 1.59 8.49
CA GLU A 25 -16.10 0.20 8.30
C GLU A 25 -14.83 0.07 7.44
N PRO A 26 -13.99 -0.96 7.69
CA PRO A 26 -12.77 -1.19 6.92
C PRO A 26 -12.98 -1.27 5.40
N ASN A 27 -14.14 -1.78 4.96
CA ASN A 27 -14.50 -1.87 3.54
C ASN A 27 -14.64 -0.48 2.91
N SER A 28 -15.33 0.43 3.56
CA SER A 28 -15.53 1.81 3.10
C SER A 28 -14.20 2.56 3.03
N VAL A 29 -13.36 2.45 4.06
CA VAL A 29 -12.03 3.09 4.05
C VAL A 29 -11.11 2.47 3.01
N HIS A 30 -11.13 1.14 2.85
CA HIS A 30 -10.40 0.44 1.79
C HIS A 30 -10.78 0.98 0.41
N ARG A 31 -12.08 1.13 0.11
CA ARG A 31 -12.56 1.72 -1.14
C ARG A 31 -12.02 3.14 -1.32
N LEU A 32 -12.14 3.99 -0.31
CA LEU A 32 -11.66 5.37 -0.36
C LEU A 32 -10.15 5.47 -0.58
N CYS A 33 -9.36 4.63 0.09
CA CYS A 33 -7.92 4.55 -0.10
C CYS A 33 -7.56 4.12 -1.54
N LEU A 34 -8.22 3.09 -2.07
CA LEU A 34 -7.96 2.63 -3.44
C LEU A 34 -8.42 3.65 -4.48
N VAL A 35 -9.53 4.35 -4.25
CA VAL A 35 -9.96 5.47 -5.10
C VAL A 35 -8.91 6.59 -5.08
N TYR A 36 -8.42 6.98 -3.90
CA TYR A 36 -7.34 7.97 -3.77
C TYR A 36 -6.11 7.55 -4.57
N PHE A 37 -5.62 6.31 -4.39
CA PHE A 37 -4.43 5.84 -5.11
C PHE A 37 -4.66 5.66 -6.62
N SER A 38 -5.89 5.35 -7.05
CA SER A 38 -6.24 5.20 -8.47
C SER A 38 -6.08 6.50 -9.26
N ARG A 39 -6.17 7.67 -8.61
CA ARG A 39 -5.95 8.98 -9.23
C ARG A 39 -4.50 9.18 -9.69
N PHE A 40 -3.57 8.40 -9.13
CA PHE A 40 -2.14 8.44 -9.47
C PHE A 40 -1.73 7.32 -10.45
N VAL A 41 -2.66 6.44 -10.84
CA VAL A 41 -2.39 5.40 -11.84
C VAL A 41 -2.57 6.02 -13.22
N MET A 42 -1.49 6.03 -14.02
CA MET A 42 -1.57 6.42 -15.42
C MET A 42 -2.53 5.47 -16.13
N LYS A 43 -3.69 5.97 -16.57
CA LYS A 43 -4.56 5.20 -17.48
C LYS A 43 -3.76 4.92 -18.75
N GLU A 44 -3.60 3.64 -19.06
CA GLU A 44 -3.07 3.08 -20.30
C GLU A 44 -3.15 4.06 -21.48
N GLY A 45 -2.03 4.74 -21.78
CA GLY A 45 -1.88 5.55 -22.98
C GLY A 45 -2.53 6.95 -22.99
N LYS A 46 -3.28 7.37 -21.97
CA LYS A 46 -3.68 8.78 -21.84
C LYS A 46 -2.73 9.48 -20.90
N HIS A 47 -1.69 10.09 -21.48
CA HIS A 47 -0.99 11.20 -20.85
C HIS A 47 -2.07 12.20 -20.39
N TRP A 48 -2.30 12.30 -19.08
CA TRP A 48 -2.62 13.62 -18.55
C TRP A 48 -1.48 14.49 -19.04
N GLN A 49 -1.77 15.30 -20.06
CA GLN A 49 -0.76 16.06 -20.78
C GLN A 49 0.19 16.66 -19.75
N ASP A 50 1.46 16.28 -19.86
CA ASP A 50 2.58 16.94 -19.23
C ASP A 50 2.34 18.45 -19.38
N ARG A 51 1.87 19.12 -18.33
CA ARG A 51 1.85 20.59 -18.37
C ARG A 51 3.29 21.13 -18.44
N ASP A 52 4.29 20.31 -18.10
CA ASP A 52 5.59 20.82 -17.67
C ASP A 52 6.84 19.97 -18.02
N SER A 53 6.77 18.86 -18.78
CA SER A 53 7.99 18.17 -19.24
C SER A 53 7.87 17.46 -20.60
N LYS A 54 8.87 17.64 -21.46
CA LYS A 54 8.95 16.95 -22.77
C LYS A 54 9.36 15.46 -22.68
N ILE A 55 9.72 14.97 -21.48
CA ILE A 55 10.32 13.64 -21.26
C ILE A 55 9.43 12.75 -20.37
N GLY A 56 8.29 13.25 -19.85
CA GLY A 56 7.37 12.49 -18.98
C GLY A 56 7.90 12.13 -17.58
N LEU A 57 9.21 12.30 -17.32
CA LEU A 57 9.85 11.98 -16.04
C LEU A 57 9.39 12.88 -14.88
N LYS A 58 9.01 14.13 -15.15
CA LYS A 58 8.64 15.11 -14.12
C LYS A 58 7.28 14.80 -13.49
N CYS A 59 6.30 14.41 -14.31
CA CYS A 59 4.98 13.97 -13.84
C CYS A 59 5.06 12.65 -13.06
N SER A 60 5.92 11.71 -13.50
CA SER A 60 6.23 10.47 -12.78
C SER A 60 6.84 10.73 -11.41
N TRP A 61 7.80 11.66 -11.32
CA TRP A 61 8.43 12.06 -10.07
C TRP A 61 7.43 12.65 -9.07
N GLU A 62 6.61 13.63 -9.49
CA GLU A 62 5.63 14.28 -8.61
C GLU A 62 4.58 13.28 -8.10
N THR A 63 4.07 12.44 -9.00
CA THR A 63 3.10 11.38 -8.68
C THR A 63 3.70 10.38 -7.69
N CYS A 64 4.93 9.92 -7.93
CA CYS A 64 5.61 8.99 -7.05
C CYS A 64 5.87 9.61 -5.67
N LYS A 65 6.28 10.89 -5.62
CA LYS A 65 6.48 11.64 -4.38
C LYS A 65 5.20 11.73 -3.54
N LEU A 66 4.05 12.06 -4.15
CA LEU A 66 2.77 12.14 -3.45
C LEU A 66 2.32 10.77 -2.91
N ARG A 67 2.54 9.70 -3.68
CA ARG A 67 2.29 8.32 -3.22
C ARG A 67 3.17 7.98 -2.02
N LEU A 68 4.47 8.32 -2.06
CA LEU A 68 5.38 8.08 -0.93
C LEU A 68 5.06 8.94 0.30
N ASN A 69 4.55 10.18 0.14
CA ASN A 69 4.02 10.97 1.25
C ASN A 69 2.83 10.24 1.92
N ALA A 70 1.89 9.75 1.10
CA ALA A 70 0.76 9.02 1.63
C ALA A 70 1.18 7.78 2.41
N ILE A 71 2.13 7.01 1.86
CA ILE A 71 2.69 5.84 2.52
C ILE A 71 3.43 6.20 3.82
N THR A 72 4.16 7.31 3.85
CA THR A 72 4.81 7.80 5.08
C THR A 72 3.78 8.00 6.20
N LEU A 73 2.62 8.58 5.88
CA LEU A 73 1.55 8.83 6.84
C LEU A 73 0.83 7.55 7.29
N PHE A 74 0.66 6.57 6.39
CA PHE A 74 0.06 5.28 6.74
C PHE A 74 1.00 4.43 7.62
N ILE A 75 2.27 4.27 7.25
CA ILE A 75 3.21 3.41 8.00
C ILE A 75 3.40 3.90 9.44
N ARG A 76 3.34 5.23 9.64
CA ARG A 76 3.49 5.86 10.97
C ARG A 76 2.19 5.97 11.74
N PHE A 77 1.11 5.39 11.24
CA PHE A 77 -0.15 5.34 11.95
C PHE A 77 -0.12 4.24 13.01
N ALA A 78 -0.43 4.58 14.27
CA ALA A 78 -0.39 3.64 15.39
C ALA A 78 -1.29 2.40 15.17
N GLU A 79 -2.40 2.55 14.43
CA GLU A 79 -3.35 1.45 14.17
C GLU A 79 -3.04 0.67 12.88
N PHE A 80 -1.87 0.87 12.29
CA PHE A 80 -1.52 0.25 11.00
C PHE A 80 -1.58 -1.29 11.06
N LEU A 81 -1.02 -1.92 12.10
CA LEU A 81 -1.19 -3.37 12.28
C LEU A 81 -2.64 -3.75 12.45
N ARG A 82 -3.43 -2.99 13.23
CA ARG A 82 -4.84 -3.28 13.51
C ARG A 82 -5.66 -3.39 12.22
N ILE A 83 -5.45 -2.46 11.29
CA ILE A 83 -6.14 -2.44 9.98
C ILE A 83 -5.75 -3.63 9.11
N ASN A 84 -4.52 -4.11 9.27
CA ASN A 84 -3.96 -5.22 8.51
C ASN A 84 -4.16 -6.58 9.16
N ARG A 85 -4.75 -6.68 10.36
CA ARG A 85 -4.98 -7.98 10.99
C ARG A 85 -5.86 -8.85 10.08
N PRO A 86 -5.52 -10.14 9.91
CA PRO A 86 -6.41 -11.05 9.23
C PRO A 86 -7.72 -11.10 10.01
N LEU A 87 -8.84 -11.33 9.33
CA LEU A 87 -10.16 -11.62 9.93
C LEU A 87 -10.17 -12.96 10.71
N MET A 88 -9.11 -13.27 11.44
CA MET A 88 -8.99 -14.45 12.27
C MET A 88 -8.68 -14.03 13.70
N GLU A 89 -9.68 -14.28 14.54
CA GLU A 89 -9.64 -14.44 16.00
C GLU A 89 -9.80 -13.15 16.86
N THR A 90 -11.06 -12.99 17.32
CA THR A 90 -11.52 -12.54 18.65
C THR A 90 -11.14 -11.13 19.14
N TRP A 91 -12.18 -10.30 19.25
CA TRP A 91 -12.15 -8.86 19.57
C TRP A 91 -12.52 -8.52 21.02
N ASP A 92 -12.51 -9.47 21.96
CA ASP A 92 -13.06 -9.21 23.31
C ASP A 92 -12.11 -8.46 24.27
N SER A 93 -10.95 -7.97 23.84
CA SER A 93 -9.93 -7.48 24.79
C SER A 93 -9.04 -6.31 24.35
N TRP A 94 -9.54 -5.33 23.58
CA TRP A 94 -8.82 -4.06 23.38
C TRP A 94 -9.61 -2.83 23.83
N PRO A 95 -9.00 -1.80 24.46
CA PRO A 95 -9.75 -0.80 25.18
C PRO A 95 -10.53 0.15 24.26
N MET A 96 -11.86 0.14 24.43
CA MET A 96 -12.79 1.28 24.49
C MET A 96 -12.28 2.59 23.88
N SER A 97 -12.71 2.88 22.65
CA SER A 97 -12.82 4.23 22.05
C SER A 97 -13.28 4.20 20.58
N ALA A 98 -13.43 3.01 19.98
CA ALA A 98 -14.21 2.89 18.75
C ALA A 98 -15.65 3.36 19.02
N PRO A 99 -16.23 4.24 18.17
CA PRO A 99 -17.63 4.60 18.26
C PRO A 99 -18.49 3.32 18.30
N PRO A 100 -19.60 3.31 19.05
CA PRO A 100 -20.50 2.15 19.09
C PRO A 100 -20.87 1.76 17.65
N ASN A 101 -21.06 0.46 17.39
CA ASN A 101 -21.35 -0.09 16.05
C ASN A 101 -22.47 0.67 15.30
N ALA A 102 -23.42 1.26 16.04
CA ALA A 102 -24.46 2.13 15.50
C ALA A 102 -23.94 3.39 14.78
N THR A 103 -22.88 4.03 15.29
CA THR A 103 -22.25 5.20 14.66
C THR A 103 -21.54 4.83 13.36
N ARG A 104 -20.89 3.65 13.32
CA ARG A 104 -20.25 3.14 12.09
C ARG A 104 -21.28 2.81 11.01
N GLY A 105 -22.39 2.16 11.39
CA GLY A 105 -23.53 1.89 10.51
C GLY A 105 -24.07 3.17 9.89
N PHE A 106 -24.37 4.17 10.71
CA PHE A 106 -24.86 5.47 10.22
C PHE A 106 -23.94 6.11 9.16
N PHE A 107 -22.62 6.14 9.39
CA PHE A 107 -21.72 6.76 8.41
C PHE A 107 -21.52 5.92 7.14
N ASN A 108 -21.63 4.59 7.23
CA ASN A 108 -21.65 3.75 6.02
C ASN A 108 -22.93 3.99 5.23
N ASP A 109 -24.08 4.05 5.90
CA ASP A 109 -25.37 4.34 5.26
C ASP A 109 -25.28 5.70 4.54
N VAL A 110 -24.71 6.72 5.17
CA VAL A 110 -24.49 8.04 4.54
C VAL A 110 -23.55 7.95 3.33
N ILE A 111 -22.49 7.13 3.37
CA ILE A 111 -21.59 6.96 2.22
C ILE A 111 -22.27 6.23 1.08
N ASP A 112 -23.00 5.15 1.37
CA ASP A 112 -23.74 4.39 0.38
C ASP A 112 -24.89 5.23 -0.20
N GLU A 113 -25.53 6.08 0.60
CA GLU A 113 -26.52 7.04 0.17
C GLU A 113 -25.89 8.11 -0.73
N LEU A 114 -24.72 8.66 -0.37
CA LEU A 114 -23.95 9.61 -1.20
C LEU A 114 -23.49 9.00 -2.53
N GLU A 115 -23.13 7.71 -2.54
CA GLU A 115 -22.85 6.96 -3.76
C GLU A 115 -24.12 6.77 -4.61
N SER A 116 -25.25 6.48 -3.97
CA SER A 116 -26.56 6.33 -4.62
C SER A 116 -27.08 7.64 -5.22
N PHE A 117 -26.79 8.77 -4.56
CA PHE A 117 -27.09 10.11 -5.07
C PHE A 117 -26.24 10.50 -6.27
N GLY A 118 -25.25 9.67 -6.64
CA GLY A 118 -24.49 9.83 -7.87
C GLY A 118 -24.01 11.27 -8.00
N MET A 119 -23.04 11.66 -7.17
CA MET A 119 -22.29 12.93 -7.25
C MET A 119 -21.51 13.03 -8.58
N SER A 120 -22.27 13.02 -9.66
CA SER A 120 -21.97 13.44 -11.03
C SER A 120 -21.68 14.94 -11.08
N SER A 121 -22.01 15.69 -10.02
CA SER A 121 -21.76 17.12 -9.85
C SER A 121 -20.30 17.48 -9.55
N PHE A 122 -19.39 16.51 -9.31
CA PHE A 122 -17.94 16.75 -9.32
C PHE A 122 -17.27 16.43 -10.67
N SER A 123 -18.03 16.02 -11.70
CA SER A 123 -17.55 16.16 -13.08
C SER A 123 -17.68 17.62 -13.49
N GLY A 124 -16.81 18.45 -12.94
CA GLY A 124 -16.61 19.81 -13.41
C GLY A 124 -16.28 19.79 -14.90
N ILE A 125 -17.20 20.36 -15.67
CA ILE A 125 -17.02 21.10 -16.93
C ILE A 125 -15.59 21.02 -17.49
N GLU A 126 -15.24 19.91 -18.15
CA GLU A 126 -14.30 19.82 -19.28
C GLU A 126 -14.23 18.36 -19.79
N GLY A 127 -15.07 18.05 -20.80
CA GLY A 127 -14.88 16.92 -21.71
C GLY A 127 -15.57 15.58 -21.34
N PRO A 128 -15.86 14.72 -22.34
CA PRO A 128 -16.62 13.49 -22.18
C PRO A 128 -15.73 12.38 -21.61
N ILE A 129 -15.29 12.52 -20.36
CA ILE A 129 -14.69 11.41 -19.63
C ILE A 129 -15.83 10.72 -18.91
N ARG A 130 -16.43 9.72 -19.56
CA ARG A 130 -17.09 8.64 -18.82
C ARG A 130 -16.03 8.11 -17.86
N MET A 131 -16.08 8.50 -16.58
CA MET A 131 -15.31 7.87 -15.53
C MET A 131 -15.83 6.43 -15.47
N SER A 132 -15.20 5.54 -16.23
CA SER A 132 -15.32 4.10 -16.04
C SER A 132 -15.16 3.87 -14.53
N ALA A 133 -16.22 3.42 -13.86
CA ALA A 133 -16.21 3.18 -12.43
C ALA A 133 -14.93 2.40 -12.08
N VAL A 134 -14.12 2.95 -11.18
CA VAL A 134 -12.88 2.30 -10.77
C VAL A 134 -13.28 0.95 -10.19
N LYS A 135 -12.84 -0.15 -10.83
CA LYS A 135 -13.13 -1.49 -10.32
C LYS A 135 -12.28 -1.70 -9.05
N ILE A 136 -12.91 -1.52 -7.89
CA ILE A 136 -12.27 -1.75 -6.60
C ILE A 136 -12.28 -3.25 -6.32
N PRO A 137 -11.12 -3.91 -6.13
CA PRO A 137 -11.07 -5.32 -5.75
C PRO A 137 -11.71 -5.52 -4.36
N PRO A 138 -12.17 -6.74 -4.03
CA PRO A 138 -12.59 -7.04 -2.66
C PRO A 138 -11.43 -6.85 -1.69
N ILE A 139 -11.74 -6.44 -0.46
CA ILE A 139 -10.74 -6.31 0.61
C ILE A 139 -10.10 -7.68 0.86
N LYS A 140 -8.76 -7.69 0.96
CA LYS A 140 -8.00 -8.89 1.31
C LYS A 140 -7.35 -8.70 2.68
N PRO A 141 -7.04 -9.78 3.42
CA PRO A 141 -6.17 -9.68 4.58
C PRO A 141 -4.86 -8.97 4.20
N HIS A 142 -4.39 -8.08 5.08
CA HIS A 142 -3.11 -7.37 4.91
C HIS A 142 -3.03 -6.47 3.66
N TRP A 143 -4.17 -6.05 3.10
CA TRP A 143 -4.21 -5.25 1.86
C TRP A 143 -3.39 -3.96 1.93
N LEU A 144 -3.34 -3.31 3.10
CA LEU A 144 -2.65 -2.02 3.25
C LEU A 144 -1.13 -2.22 3.37
N VAL A 145 -0.70 -3.29 4.02
CA VAL A 145 0.69 -3.79 3.95
C VAL A 145 1.05 -4.06 2.50
N GLU A 146 0.20 -4.80 1.77
CA GLU A 146 0.47 -5.13 0.39
C GLU A 146 0.61 -3.87 -0.48
N LEU A 147 -0.32 -2.93 -0.35
CA LEU A 147 -0.31 -1.64 -1.04
C LEU A 147 0.95 -0.81 -0.73
N ALA A 148 1.34 -0.74 0.55
CA ALA A 148 2.54 -0.03 0.96
C ALA A 148 3.80 -0.67 0.38
N THR A 149 3.89 -2.00 0.41
CA THR A 149 5.03 -2.73 -0.18
C THR A 149 5.09 -2.54 -1.69
N ASP A 150 3.96 -2.55 -2.40
CA ASP A 150 3.91 -2.36 -3.85
C ASP A 150 4.37 -0.97 -4.27
N ILE A 151 3.87 0.06 -3.57
CA ILE A 151 4.26 1.45 -3.85
C ILE A 151 5.76 1.64 -3.60
N CYS A 152 6.27 1.18 -2.46
CA CYS A 152 7.68 1.36 -2.11
C CYS A 152 8.60 0.55 -3.02
N LEU A 153 8.27 -0.72 -3.30
CA LEU A 153 9.11 -1.56 -4.15
C LEU A 153 9.13 -1.05 -5.59
N SER A 154 7.98 -0.64 -6.14
CA SER A 154 7.91 0.00 -7.46
C SER A 154 8.75 1.28 -7.52
N ALA A 155 8.63 2.15 -6.50
CA ALA A 155 9.39 3.40 -6.44
C ALA A 155 10.91 3.19 -6.24
N SER A 156 11.34 2.05 -5.70
CA SER A 156 12.77 1.72 -5.57
C SER A 156 13.49 1.55 -6.93
N GLY A 157 12.73 1.32 -8.01
CA GLY A 157 13.22 1.27 -9.38
C GLY A 157 13.13 2.61 -10.14
N HIS A 158 12.72 3.71 -9.50
CA HIS A 158 12.59 5.01 -10.17
C HIS A 158 13.96 5.53 -10.64
N ALA A 159 14.03 6.31 -11.72
CA ALA A 159 15.31 6.87 -12.21
C ALA A 159 16.00 7.86 -11.25
N GLU A 160 15.28 8.34 -10.22
CA GLU A 160 15.73 9.44 -9.36
C GLU A 160 16.17 8.88 -8.01
N GLN A 161 17.44 9.03 -7.68
CA GLN A 161 18.05 8.43 -6.47
C GLN A 161 17.34 8.86 -5.19
N SER A 162 16.89 10.11 -5.10
CA SER A 162 16.14 10.61 -3.93
C SER A 162 14.84 9.85 -3.70
N ILE A 163 14.11 9.49 -4.76
CA ILE A 163 12.90 8.65 -4.69
C ILE A 163 13.27 7.22 -4.34
N GLN A 164 14.30 6.65 -4.98
CA GLN A 164 14.76 5.28 -4.72
C GLN A 164 15.12 5.08 -3.25
N HIS A 165 15.96 5.96 -2.70
CA HIS A 165 16.39 5.91 -1.31
C HIS A 165 15.21 6.09 -0.36
N ARG A 166 14.36 7.10 -0.60
CA ARG A 166 13.18 7.31 0.24
C ARG A 166 12.26 6.08 0.26
N ALA A 167 12.00 5.48 -0.91
CA ALA A 167 11.11 4.34 -1.02
C ALA A 167 11.67 3.10 -0.31
N SER A 168 12.97 2.81 -0.51
CA SER A 168 13.62 1.69 0.16
C SER A 168 13.71 1.88 1.68
N SER A 169 14.01 3.09 2.16
CA SER A 169 14.02 3.39 3.60
C SER A 169 12.61 3.33 4.21
N LEU A 170 11.55 3.76 3.51
CA LEU A 170 10.17 3.58 3.98
C LEU A 170 9.77 2.10 4.06
N LEU A 171 10.22 1.29 3.10
CA LEU A 171 10.00 -0.15 3.14
C LEU A 171 10.69 -0.77 4.36
N LEU A 172 11.94 -0.40 4.62
CA LEU A 172 12.67 -0.84 5.81
C LEU A 172 11.97 -0.38 7.11
N GLU A 173 11.54 0.88 7.18
CA GLU A 173 10.80 1.44 8.32
C GLU A 173 9.52 0.63 8.60
N LEU A 174 8.75 0.30 7.55
CA LEU A 174 7.56 -0.54 7.67
C LEU A 174 7.88 -1.88 8.31
N PHE A 175 8.82 -2.63 7.73
CA PHE A 175 9.18 -3.96 8.23
C PHE A 175 9.75 -3.91 9.65
N TRP A 176 10.60 -2.92 9.94
CA TRP A 176 11.20 -2.73 11.25
C TRP A 176 10.15 -2.39 12.31
N ALA A 177 9.32 -1.37 12.08
CA ALA A 177 8.32 -0.92 13.03
C ALA A 177 7.31 -2.04 13.34
N GLN A 178 6.78 -2.70 12.30
CA GLN A 178 5.84 -3.80 12.49
C GLN A 178 6.53 -5.01 13.16
N GLY A 179 7.78 -5.30 12.81
CA GLY A 179 8.56 -6.39 13.42
C GLY A 179 8.82 -6.15 14.91
N GLN A 180 9.12 -4.92 15.32
CA GLN A 180 9.30 -4.56 16.74
C GLN A 180 7.98 -4.65 17.51
N GLU A 181 6.88 -4.13 16.94
CA GLU A 181 5.55 -4.30 17.54
C GLU A 181 5.18 -5.78 17.68
N GLY A 182 5.48 -6.57 16.66
CA GLY A 182 5.30 -8.02 16.69
C GLY A 182 6.09 -8.71 17.80
N LYS A 183 7.32 -8.22 18.06
CA LYS A 183 8.21 -8.74 19.10
C LYS A 183 7.73 -8.37 20.50
N MET A 184 7.24 -7.15 20.67
CA MET A 184 6.66 -6.69 21.94
C MET A 184 5.38 -7.45 22.29
N ASN A 185 4.56 -7.79 21.28
CA ASN A 185 3.28 -8.49 21.47
C ASN A 185 3.40 -10.02 21.38
N GLY A 186 4.60 -10.59 21.21
CA GLY A 186 4.81 -12.04 21.10
C GLY A 186 4.22 -12.69 19.84
N ASN A 187 3.90 -11.91 18.81
CA ASN A 187 3.23 -12.38 17.58
C ASN A 187 4.05 -12.10 16.30
N VAL A 188 5.39 -12.06 16.42
CA VAL A 188 6.34 -11.86 15.30
C VAL A 188 6.03 -12.72 14.08
N SER A 189 5.73 -14.00 14.27
CA SER A 189 5.44 -14.90 13.15
C SER A 189 4.15 -14.56 12.42
N VAL A 190 3.14 -14.07 13.14
CA VAL A 190 1.89 -13.56 12.55
C VAL A 190 2.19 -12.30 11.74
N VAL A 191 2.95 -11.35 12.30
CA VAL A 191 3.35 -10.14 11.57
C VAL A 191 4.13 -10.49 10.30
N ALA A 192 5.14 -11.37 10.40
CA ALA A 192 5.95 -11.79 9.26
C ALA A 192 5.12 -12.49 8.17
N SER A 193 4.07 -13.24 8.55
CA SER A 193 3.17 -13.89 7.60
C SER A 193 2.47 -12.91 6.66
N MET A 194 2.16 -11.69 7.15
CA MET A 194 1.52 -10.63 6.36
C MET A 194 2.40 -10.18 5.19
N PHE A 195 3.71 -10.32 5.34
CA PHE A 195 4.71 -9.91 4.36
C PHE A 195 5.17 -11.06 3.47
N VAL A 196 4.63 -12.28 3.58
CA VAL A 196 4.98 -13.40 2.68
C VAL A 196 4.86 -13.05 1.18
N PRO A 197 3.83 -12.32 0.72
CA PRO A 197 3.75 -11.89 -0.68
C PRO A 197 4.96 -11.06 -1.16
N PHE A 198 5.62 -10.34 -0.25
CA PHE A 198 6.81 -9.54 -0.56
C PHE A 198 7.95 -10.39 -1.14
N ILE A 199 8.10 -11.65 -0.71
CA ILE A 199 9.16 -12.53 -1.24
C ILE A 199 9.01 -12.75 -2.74
N SER A 200 7.79 -12.99 -3.23
CA SER A 200 7.56 -13.14 -4.67
C SER A 200 7.88 -11.85 -5.43
N LYS A 201 7.55 -10.70 -4.85
CA LYS A 201 7.76 -9.39 -5.45
C LYS A 201 9.25 -9.01 -5.49
N VAL A 202 9.99 -9.24 -4.41
CA VAL A 202 11.43 -8.95 -4.39
C VAL A 202 12.21 -9.88 -5.34
N LEU A 203 11.75 -11.13 -5.51
CA LEU A 203 12.34 -12.04 -6.50
C LEU A 203 12.18 -11.50 -7.94
N THR A 204 11.04 -10.89 -8.29
CA THR A 204 10.91 -10.24 -9.60
C THR A 204 11.80 -9.00 -9.76
N HIS A 205 12.22 -8.38 -8.65
CA HIS A 205 13.14 -7.25 -8.63
C HIS A 205 14.62 -7.65 -8.44
N ILE A 206 14.93 -8.95 -8.31
CA ILE A 206 16.27 -9.39 -7.88
C ILE A 206 17.35 -9.06 -8.91
N SER A 207 17.04 -9.11 -10.21
CA SER A 207 17.98 -8.77 -11.28
C SER A 207 18.40 -7.29 -11.24
N TYR A 208 17.50 -6.41 -10.81
CA TYR A 208 17.83 -5.01 -10.57
C TYR A 208 18.68 -4.86 -9.32
N LEU A 209 18.33 -5.54 -8.22
CA LEU A 209 19.10 -5.46 -6.98
C LEU A 209 20.50 -6.07 -7.12
N SER A 210 20.68 -7.08 -7.97
CA SER A 210 21.97 -7.73 -8.21
C SER A 210 22.91 -6.89 -9.07
N SER A 211 22.38 -6.01 -9.93
CA SER A 211 23.20 -5.07 -10.71
C SER A 211 23.77 -3.92 -9.87
N LEU A 212 23.19 -3.66 -8.69
CA LEU A 212 23.64 -2.63 -7.77
C LEU A 212 24.90 -3.05 -6.98
N PRO A 213 25.81 -2.10 -6.67
CA PRO A 213 26.97 -2.36 -5.82
C PRO A 213 26.57 -3.01 -4.49
N ALA A 214 27.39 -3.95 -3.99
CA ALA A 214 27.10 -4.68 -2.75
C ALA A 214 26.85 -3.78 -1.53
N LYS A 215 27.50 -2.62 -1.48
CA LYS A 215 27.37 -1.64 -0.40
C LYS A 215 26.25 -0.61 -0.63
N SER A 216 25.49 -0.70 -1.72
CA SER A 216 24.41 0.23 -2.06
C SER A 216 23.34 0.26 -0.96
N GLN A 217 22.81 1.46 -0.69
CA GLN A 217 21.78 1.65 0.33
C GLN A 217 20.51 0.87 0.02
N LEU A 218 20.08 0.81 -1.26
CA LEU A 218 18.90 0.06 -1.67
C LEU A 218 18.97 -1.42 -1.26
N ARG A 219 20.14 -2.06 -1.45
CA ARG A 219 20.34 -3.46 -1.02
C ARG A 219 20.27 -3.59 0.50
N LYS A 220 20.87 -2.65 1.23
CA LYS A 220 20.86 -2.62 2.70
C LYS A 220 19.48 -2.38 3.29
N ASP A 221 18.59 -1.72 2.56
CA ASP A 221 17.23 -1.46 3.03
C ASP A 221 16.26 -2.59 2.63
N ILE A 222 16.35 -3.10 1.40
CA ILE A 222 15.39 -4.07 0.86
C ILE A 222 15.71 -5.52 1.29
N LEU A 223 16.98 -5.93 1.28
CA LEU A 223 17.33 -7.34 1.56
C LEU A 223 17.01 -7.76 3.01
N PRO A 224 17.24 -6.93 4.05
CA PRO A 224 16.84 -7.28 5.41
C PRO A 224 15.33 -7.50 5.55
N CYS A 225 14.50 -6.81 4.78
CA CYS A 225 13.05 -7.04 4.75
C CYS A 225 12.73 -8.47 4.31
N ALA A 226 13.41 -8.97 3.27
CA ALA A 226 13.24 -10.35 2.81
C ALA A 226 13.75 -11.36 3.85
N VAL A 227 14.91 -11.08 4.46
CA VAL A 227 15.49 -11.92 5.52
C VAL A 227 14.55 -12.02 6.72
N PHE A 228 13.96 -10.91 7.16
CA PHE A 228 12.98 -10.89 8.25
C PHE A 228 11.83 -11.88 7.98
N VAL A 229 11.23 -11.83 6.79
CA VAL A 229 10.11 -12.72 6.43
C VAL A 229 10.57 -14.17 6.42
N MET A 230 11.70 -14.46 5.77
CA MET A 230 12.21 -15.83 5.67
C MET A 230 12.55 -16.45 7.04
N GLN A 231 13.03 -15.65 7.98
CA GLN A 231 13.40 -16.11 9.32
C GLN A 231 12.23 -16.19 10.29
N SER A 232 11.22 -15.32 10.11
CA SER A 232 10.18 -15.11 11.12
C SER A 232 8.84 -15.73 10.74
N ALA A 233 8.54 -15.89 9.45
CA ALA A 233 7.27 -16.45 9.00
C ALA A 233 7.16 -17.95 9.34
N PRO A 234 5.94 -18.47 9.58
CA PRO A 234 5.72 -19.88 9.85
C PRO A 234 6.30 -20.79 8.76
N ILE A 235 7.03 -21.83 9.16
CA ILE A 235 7.72 -22.74 8.24
C ILE A 235 6.76 -23.39 7.22
N GLY A 236 5.52 -23.66 7.62
CA GLY A 236 4.49 -24.21 6.73
C GLY A 236 4.16 -23.28 5.57
N LEU A 237 4.04 -21.97 5.84
CA LEU A 237 3.81 -20.95 4.81
C LEU A 237 5.01 -20.81 3.88
N MET A 238 6.22 -20.83 4.44
CA MET A 238 7.45 -20.76 3.62
C MET A 238 7.61 -21.99 2.72
N ARG A 239 7.30 -23.19 3.21
CA ARG A 239 7.28 -24.42 2.39
C ARG A 239 6.22 -24.38 1.29
N ALA A 240 5.04 -23.82 1.57
CA ALA A 240 3.99 -23.65 0.57
C ALA A 240 4.40 -22.63 -0.50
N LEU A 241 5.01 -21.51 -0.10
CA LEU A 241 5.58 -20.53 -1.01
C LEU A 241 6.66 -21.15 -1.89
N TRP A 242 7.59 -21.90 -1.30
CA TRP A 242 8.66 -22.58 -2.03
C TRP A 242 8.11 -23.50 -3.12
N ARG A 243 7.17 -24.39 -2.77
CA ARG A 243 6.49 -25.27 -3.75
C ARG A 243 5.86 -24.49 -4.90
N LYS A 244 5.17 -23.39 -4.57
CA LYS A 244 4.55 -22.51 -5.57
C LYS A 244 5.59 -21.85 -6.50
N LEU A 245 6.76 -21.49 -5.98
CA LEU A 245 7.85 -20.91 -6.77
C LEU A 245 8.50 -21.97 -7.68
N CYS A 246 8.74 -23.18 -7.19
CA CYS A 246 9.24 -24.31 -8.00
C CYS A 246 8.28 -24.63 -9.15
N CYS A 247 6.99 -24.81 -8.85
CA CYS A 247 5.94 -25.01 -9.86
C CYS A 247 5.94 -23.92 -10.94
N ARG A 248 6.19 -22.66 -10.58
CA ARG A 248 6.28 -21.56 -11.56
C ARG A 248 7.54 -21.63 -12.41
N ALA A 249 8.66 -22.04 -11.83
CA ALA A 249 9.93 -22.18 -12.54
C ALA A 249 9.92 -23.35 -13.53
N GLU A 250 9.17 -24.41 -13.22
CA GLU A 250 9.02 -25.61 -14.06
C GLU A 250 8.07 -25.41 -15.26
N GLY A 251 7.32 -24.30 -15.31
CA GLY A 251 6.35 -23.99 -16.36
C GLY A 251 4.98 -24.67 -16.16
N LYS A 252 3.96 -24.21 -16.89
CA LYS A 252 2.53 -24.55 -16.69
C LYS A 252 2.13 -26.05 -16.88
N GLY A 253 3.06 -27.00 -16.92
CA GLY A 253 2.79 -28.37 -17.36
C GLY A 253 3.13 -29.51 -16.39
N ARG A 254 3.70 -29.25 -15.21
CA ARG A 254 4.11 -30.32 -14.28
C ARG A 254 3.95 -29.89 -12.82
N CYS A 255 2.74 -29.96 -12.28
CA CYS A 255 2.57 -30.06 -10.83
C CYS A 255 1.52 -31.14 -10.60
N ASP A 256 1.97 -32.40 -10.63
CA ASP A 256 1.30 -33.54 -9.99
C ASP A 256 1.92 -33.74 -8.60
#